data_AF-A0A953RBC4-F1
#
_entry.id   AF-A0A953RBC4-F1
#
_cell.length_a   1.000
_cell.length_b   1.000
_cell.length_c   1.000
_cell.angle_alpha   90.00
_cell.angle_beta   90.00
_cell.angle_gamma   90.00
#
_symmetry.space_group_name_H-M   'P 1'
#
loop_
_entity.id
_entity.type
_entity.pdbx_description
1 polymer ?
#
loop_
_entity_poly.entity_id
_entity_poly.type
_entity_poly.pdbx_seq_one_letter_code
_entity_poly.pdbx_strand_id
1 'polypeptide(L)'
;MSPFLKHADEIFQTAREGGPDDCEMSILVNREGSIHMLAGTDWELEPLRIDQGARAAYRISRKDGRVRLEARSADESCLFEAKPPARLIPAILPDFPQYLTIHPKNGSRPRALNRETVTIVQHEQ
;
A
#
# COMPACT_ATOMS: atom_id res chain seq x y z
N MET A 1 -22.11 -17.66 -3.42
CA MET A 1 -21.19 -16.70 -4.05
C MET A 1 -20.91 -17.18 -5.47
N SER A 2 -20.95 -16.32 -6.49
CA SER A 2 -20.65 -16.72 -7.87
C SER A 2 -19.17 -17.14 -8.01
N PRO A 3 -18.81 -18.02 -8.97
CA PRO A 3 -17.42 -18.38 -9.22
C PRO A 3 -16.54 -17.16 -9.53
N PHE A 4 -17.11 -16.17 -10.23
CA PHE A 4 -16.46 -14.88 -10.51
C PHE A 4 -16.07 -14.13 -9.23
N LEU A 5 -17.02 -13.97 -8.31
CA LEU A 5 -16.76 -13.31 -7.01
C LEU A 5 -15.78 -14.10 -6.15
N LYS A 6 -15.84 -15.44 -6.19
CA LYS A 6 -14.87 -16.29 -5.48
C LYS A 6 -13.45 -16.07 -5.96
N HIS A 7 -13.24 -16.05 -7.27
CA HIS A 7 -11.92 -15.76 -7.84
C HIS A 7 -11.46 -14.34 -7.48
N ALA A 8 -12.36 -13.35 -7.53
CA ALA A 8 -12.04 -11.98 -7.15
C ALA A 8 -11.57 -11.89 -5.68
N ASP A 9 -12.21 -12.63 -4.77
CA ASP A 9 -11.86 -12.63 -3.35
C ASP A 9 -10.50 -13.30 -3.12
N GLU A 10 -10.28 -14.47 -3.73
CA GLU A 10 -8.99 -15.18 -3.64
C GLU A 10 -7.84 -14.31 -4.16
N ILE A 11 -7.99 -13.69 -5.33
CA ILE A 11 -6.99 -12.78 -5.90
C ILE A 11 -6.77 -11.57 -4.97
N PHE A 12 -7.83 -11.02 -4.40
CA PHE A 12 -7.73 -9.87 -3.50
C PHE A 12 -6.99 -10.21 -2.20
N GLN A 13 -7.26 -11.38 -1.60
CA GLN A 13 -6.51 -11.82 -0.41
C GLN A 13 -5.03 -12.00 -0.73
N THR A 14 -4.69 -12.65 -1.86
CA THR A 14 -3.29 -12.78 -2.30
C THR A 14 -2.63 -11.42 -2.52
N ALA A 15 -3.33 -10.46 -3.13
CA ALA A 15 -2.80 -9.11 -3.33
C ALA A 15 -2.52 -8.38 -1.99
N ARG A 16 -3.34 -8.63 -0.96
CA ARG A 16 -3.14 -8.07 0.39
C ARG A 16 -1.93 -8.64 1.10
N GLU A 17 -1.62 -9.91 0.87
CA GLU A 17 -0.45 -10.59 1.45
C GLU A 17 0.85 -10.28 0.72
N GLY A 18 0.78 -9.72 -0.50
CA GLY A 18 1.95 -9.32 -1.26
C GLY A 18 2.77 -8.22 -0.57
N GLY A 19 4.04 -8.07 -0.99
CA GLY A 19 5.00 -7.14 -0.40
C GLY A 19 4.61 -5.65 -0.48
N PRO A 20 5.33 -4.75 0.22
CA PRO A 20 4.95 -3.35 0.41
C PRO A 20 5.04 -2.49 -0.85
N ASP A 21 5.60 -3.02 -1.93
CA ASP A 21 5.85 -2.28 -3.15
C ASP A 21 4.55 -1.95 -3.87
N ASP A 22 4.47 -0.69 -4.34
CA ASP A 22 3.41 -0.24 -5.21
C ASP A 22 3.41 -1.08 -6.49
N CYS A 23 2.23 -1.48 -6.94
CA CYS A 23 2.10 -2.17 -8.21
C CYS A 23 0.73 -1.94 -8.83
N GLU A 24 0.68 -2.02 -10.15
CA GLU A 24 -0.56 -2.11 -10.90
C GLU A 24 -0.47 -3.31 -11.85
N MET A 25 -1.45 -4.18 -11.79
CA MET A 25 -1.44 -5.45 -12.52
C MET A 25 -2.85 -5.83 -12.93
N SER A 26 -3.02 -6.20 -14.20
CA SER A 26 -4.25 -6.77 -14.74
C SER A 26 -4.07 -8.28 -14.94
N ILE A 27 -5.04 -9.06 -14.50
CA ILE A 27 -5.12 -10.51 -14.66
C ILE A 27 -6.33 -10.79 -15.56
N LEU A 28 -6.09 -11.44 -16.68
CA LEU A 28 -7.12 -11.84 -17.64
C LEU A 28 -7.27 -13.34 -17.61
N VAL A 29 -8.51 -13.81 -17.49
CA VAL A 29 -8.84 -15.24 -17.51
C VAL A 29 -9.69 -15.51 -18.75
N ASN A 30 -9.14 -16.28 -19.68
CA ASN A 30 -9.82 -16.66 -20.91
C ASN A 30 -10.87 -17.76 -20.67
N ARG A 31 -11.66 -18.04 -21.70
CA ARG A 31 -12.70 -19.08 -21.66
C ARG A 31 -12.12 -20.47 -21.41
N GLU A 32 -10.96 -20.75 -21.99
CA GLU A 32 -10.18 -21.99 -21.80
C GLU A 32 -9.50 -22.08 -20.41
N GLY A 33 -9.60 -21.01 -19.60
CA GLY A 33 -8.97 -20.95 -18.29
C GLY A 33 -7.50 -20.52 -18.30
N SER A 34 -6.93 -20.16 -19.46
CA SER A 34 -5.60 -19.57 -19.50
C SER A 34 -5.58 -18.21 -18.80
N ILE A 35 -4.47 -17.94 -18.12
CA ILE A 35 -4.26 -16.73 -17.32
C ILE A 35 -3.19 -15.89 -18.00
N HIS A 36 -3.50 -14.62 -18.27
CA HIS A 36 -2.54 -13.63 -18.76
C HIS A 36 -2.40 -12.52 -17.72
N MET A 37 -1.16 -12.13 -17.44
CA MET A 37 -0.85 -11.06 -16.49
C MET A 37 -0.18 -9.91 -17.24
N LEU A 38 -0.69 -8.70 -17.02
CA LEU A 38 -0.24 -7.48 -17.68
C LEU A 38 0.10 -6.42 -16.62
N ALA A 39 1.35 -6.00 -16.56
CA ALA A 39 1.78 -4.96 -15.63
C ALA A 39 1.40 -3.57 -16.16
N GLY A 40 0.78 -2.74 -15.31
CA GLY A 40 0.60 -1.29 -15.52
C GLY A 40 -0.04 -0.91 -16.86
N THR A 41 -1.29 -1.32 -17.09
CA THR A 41 -2.02 -0.99 -18.33
C THR A 41 -2.86 0.27 -18.15
N ASP A 42 -2.73 1.25 -19.06
CA ASP A 42 -3.60 2.44 -19.10
C ASP A 42 -5.02 2.16 -19.61
N TRP A 43 -5.30 0.92 -20.01
CA TRP A 43 -6.59 0.53 -20.53
C TRP A 43 -7.63 0.40 -19.41
N GLU A 44 -8.87 0.77 -19.72
CA GLU A 44 -10.00 0.44 -18.88
C GLU A 44 -10.25 -1.07 -18.89
N LEU A 45 -10.74 -1.60 -17.76
CA LEU A 45 -10.78 -3.05 -17.52
C LEU A 45 -11.73 -3.79 -18.46
N GLU A 46 -12.88 -3.18 -18.80
CA GLU A 46 -13.88 -3.81 -19.66
C GLU A 46 -13.47 -3.82 -21.14
N PRO A 47 -12.99 -2.71 -21.75
CA PRO A 47 -12.38 -2.75 -23.06
C PRO A 47 -11.22 -3.75 -23.17
N LEU A 48 -10.34 -3.81 -22.15
CA LEU A 48 -9.25 -4.78 -22.10
C LEU A 48 -9.76 -6.23 -22.10
N ARG A 49 -10.84 -6.51 -21.34
CA ARG A 49 -11.48 -7.83 -21.29
C ARG A 49 -12.02 -8.24 -22.67
N ILE A 50 -12.68 -7.31 -23.36
CA ILE A 50 -13.28 -7.56 -24.68
C ILE A 50 -12.19 -7.76 -25.74
N ASP A 51 -11.21 -6.86 -25.79
CA ASP A 51 -10.12 -6.88 -26.77
C ASP A 51 -9.31 -8.18 -26.70
N GLN A 52 -9.02 -8.63 -25.48
CA GLN A 52 -8.25 -9.86 -25.24
C GLN A 52 -9.11 -11.14 -25.25
N GLY A 53 -10.43 -11.03 -25.50
CA GLY A 53 -11.35 -12.17 -25.51
C GLY A 53 -11.51 -12.87 -24.16
N ALA A 54 -11.19 -12.18 -23.06
CA ALA A 54 -11.20 -12.75 -21.73
C ALA A 54 -12.64 -12.93 -21.21
N ARG A 55 -12.87 -14.04 -20.50
CA ARG A 55 -14.16 -14.27 -19.82
C ARG A 55 -14.30 -13.37 -18.60
N ALA A 56 -13.18 -13.10 -17.93
CA ALA A 56 -13.10 -12.24 -16.77
C ALA A 56 -11.77 -11.47 -16.77
N ALA A 57 -11.82 -10.24 -16.28
CA ALA A 57 -10.65 -9.40 -16.08
C ALA A 57 -10.65 -8.86 -14.65
N TYR A 58 -9.47 -8.82 -14.04
CA TYR A 58 -9.24 -8.34 -12.69
C TYR A 58 -8.09 -7.34 -12.73
N ARG A 59 -8.20 -6.20 -12.05
CA ARG A 59 -7.11 -5.23 -11.92
C ARG A 59 -6.83 -4.98 -10.46
N ILE A 60 -5.59 -5.26 -10.07
CA ILE A 60 -5.04 -4.99 -8.76
C ILE A 60 -4.30 -3.66 -8.83
N SER A 61 -4.58 -2.76 -7.90
CA SER A 61 -3.68 -1.65 -7.59
C SER A 61 -3.27 -1.70 -6.12
N ARG A 62 -1.96 -1.61 -5.90
CA ARG A 62 -1.35 -1.39 -4.61
C ARG A 62 -0.67 -0.05 -4.65
N LYS A 63 -1.11 0.84 -3.77
CA LYS A 63 -0.60 2.21 -3.70
C LYS A 63 -0.68 2.73 -2.28
N ASP A 64 0.43 3.21 -1.74
CA ASP A 64 0.49 3.82 -0.39
C ASP A 64 -0.08 2.88 0.71
N GLY A 65 0.15 1.57 0.57
CA GLY A 65 -0.37 0.54 1.47
C GLY A 65 -1.88 0.28 1.37
N ARG A 66 -2.58 0.88 0.40
CA ARG A 66 -3.95 0.50 0.00
C ARG A 66 -3.87 -0.61 -1.02
N VAL A 67 -4.80 -1.56 -0.93
CA VAL A 67 -4.97 -2.60 -1.94
C VAL A 67 -6.39 -2.49 -2.49
N ARG A 68 -6.51 -2.38 -3.82
CA ARG A 68 -7.78 -2.33 -4.53
C ARG A 68 -7.81 -3.41 -5.59
N LEU A 69 -8.93 -4.09 -5.74
CA LEU A 69 -9.21 -4.99 -6.84
C LEU A 69 -10.50 -4.56 -7.53
N GLU A 70 -10.41 -4.24 -8.82
CA GLU A 70 -11.56 -4.09 -9.71
C GLU A 70 -11.72 -5.38 -10.52
N ALA A 71 -12.94 -5.87 -10.71
CA ALA A 71 -13.20 -7.04 -11.53
C ALA A 71 -14.41 -6.85 -12.46
N ARG A 72 -14.33 -7.45 -13.65
CA ARG A 72 -15.38 -7.46 -14.67
C ARG A 72 -15.52 -8.85 -15.31
N SER A 73 -16.76 -9.31 -15.47
CA SER A 73 -17.16 -10.39 -16.38
C SER A 73 -18.17 -9.84 -17.41
N ALA A 74 -18.81 -10.71 -18.19
CA ALA A 74 -19.84 -10.29 -19.14
C ALA A 74 -21.10 -9.70 -18.46
N ASP A 75 -21.40 -10.16 -17.25
CA ASP A 75 -22.66 -9.92 -16.55
C ASP A 75 -22.47 -9.39 -15.13
N GLU A 76 -21.26 -9.47 -14.58
CA GLU A 76 -20.94 -9.07 -13.21
C GLU A 76 -19.79 -8.07 -13.16
N SER A 77 -19.78 -7.25 -12.12
CA SER A 77 -18.64 -6.43 -11.76
C SER A 77 -18.54 -6.29 -10.25
N CYS A 78 -17.33 -6.22 -9.72
CA CYS A 78 -17.13 -5.96 -8.30
C CYS A 78 -15.90 -5.10 -8.03
N LEU A 79 -15.87 -4.53 -6.82
CA LEU A 79 -14.76 -3.75 -6.32
C LEU A 79 -14.46 -4.12 -4.87
N PHE A 80 -13.23 -4.55 -4.61
CA PHE A 80 -12.72 -4.76 -3.26
C PHE A 80 -11.65 -3.72 -2.93
N GLU A 81 -11.69 -3.20 -1.70
CA GLU A 81 -10.74 -2.21 -1.23
C GLU A 81 -10.37 -2.48 0.23
N ALA A 82 -9.06 -2.54 0.49
CA ALA A 82 -8.48 -2.58 1.82
C ALA A 82 -7.69 -1.29 2.03
N LYS A 83 -8.03 -0.59 3.12
CA LYS A 83 -7.25 0.55 3.58
C LYS A 83 -5.98 0.06 4.27
N PRO A 84 -4.91 0.87 4.31
CA PRO A 84 -3.75 0.51 5.10
C PRO A 84 -4.21 0.39 6.55
N PRO A 85 -3.62 -0.52 7.35
CA PRO A 85 -3.82 -0.47 8.79
C PRO A 85 -3.49 0.96 9.24
N ALA A 86 -4.33 1.52 10.11
CA ALA A 86 -4.08 2.84 10.68
C ALA A 86 -2.64 2.81 11.22
N ARG A 87 -1.80 3.74 10.76
CA ARG A 87 -0.48 3.93 11.37
C ARG A 87 -0.75 4.27 12.83
N LEU A 88 -0.67 3.27 13.70
CA LEU A 88 -0.34 3.50 15.08
C LEU A 88 1.04 4.14 14.98
N ILE A 89 1.10 5.47 15.10
CA ILE A 89 2.34 6.13 15.48
C ILE A 89 2.69 5.39 16.77
N PRO A 90 3.78 4.61 16.82
CA PRO A 90 4.25 4.13 18.09
C PRO A 90 4.36 5.39 18.92
N ALA A 91 3.65 5.46 20.05
CA ALA A 91 3.97 6.46 21.03
C ALA A 91 5.43 6.18 21.35
N ILE A 92 6.32 6.93 20.69
CA ILE A 92 7.68 7.15 21.16
C ILE A 92 7.41 7.92 22.45
N LEU A 93 7.13 7.16 23.50
CA LEU A 93 7.55 7.55 24.81
C LEU A 93 9.06 7.69 24.65
N PRO A 94 9.62 8.89 24.81
CA PRO A 94 11.06 9.02 24.84
C PRO A 94 11.53 8.14 26.00
N ASP A 95 12.16 7.01 25.68
CA ASP A 95 12.87 6.16 26.65
C ASP A 95 14.19 6.83 27.09
N PHE A 96 14.46 8.01 26.53
CA PHE A 96 15.54 8.89 26.93
C PHE A 96 14.98 10.00 27.84
N PRO A 97 15.62 10.27 28.99
CA PRO A 97 15.22 11.39 29.84
C PRO A 97 15.25 12.69 29.03
N GLN A 98 14.09 13.34 28.89
CA GLN A 98 14.02 14.67 28.32
C GLN A 98 14.62 15.65 29.33
N TYR A 99 15.90 15.98 29.17
CA TYR A 99 16.50 17.06 29.93
C TYR A 99 15.94 18.40 29.45
N LEU A 100 15.02 18.96 30.22
CA LEU A 100 14.57 20.33 30.07
C LEU A 100 15.67 21.27 30.58
N THR A 101 16.38 21.93 29.67
CA THR A 101 17.25 23.05 30.04
C THR A 101 16.37 24.23 30.44
N ILE A 102 16.17 24.40 31.75
CA ILE A 102 15.54 25.60 32.30
C ILE A 102 16.55 26.73 32.11
N HIS A 103 16.40 27.51 31.05
CA HIS A 103 17.13 28.76 30.93
C HIS A 103 16.63 29.72 32.01
N PRO A 104 17.48 30.19 32.94
CA PRO A 104 17.09 31.29 33.81
C PRO A 104 16.74 32.47 32.90
N LYS A 105 15.57 33.06 33.10
CA LYS A 105 15.13 34.22 32.34
C LYS A 105 16.16 35.33 32.51
N ASN A 106 17.00 35.51 31.51
CA ASN A 106 17.61 36.79 31.24
C ASN A 106 17.54 37.02 29.74
N GLY A 107 16.90 38.13 29.39
CA GLY A 107 16.50 38.45 28.03
C GLY A 107 17.68 38.41 27.08
N SER A 108 17.52 37.66 25.99
CA SER A 108 17.74 38.12 24.61
C SER A 108 17.49 36.94 23.66
N ARG A 109 16.83 37.24 22.53
CA ARG A 109 16.30 36.27 21.55
C ARG A 109 17.40 35.39 20.94
N PRO A 110 17.25 34.04 20.88
CA PRO A 110 18.16 33.22 20.10
C PRO A 110 17.73 33.15 18.63
N ARG A 111 18.65 33.57 17.76
CA ARG A 111 18.69 33.37 16.31
C ARG A 111 19.12 31.92 16.05
N ALA A 112 18.47 31.24 15.11
CA ALA A 112 18.75 29.86 14.75
C ALA A 112 20.13 29.68 14.08
N LEU A 113 20.93 28.73 14.57
CA LEU A 113 22.09 28.05 13.93
C LEU A 113 22.80 27.26 15.06
N ASN A 114 23.27 26.01 14.95
CA ASN A 114 23.44 25.06 13.87
C ASN A 114 23.52 23.65 14.49
N ARG A 115 23.23 22.63 13.68
CA ARG A 115 23.54 21.21 13.95
C ARG A 115 25.03 21.04 14.25
N GLU A 116 25.36 20.44 15.39
CA GLU A 116 26.65 19.76 15.56
C GLU A 116 26.43 18.37 16.17
N THR A 117 27.07 17.41 15.51
CA THR A 117 27.02 15.95 15.63
C THR A 117 27.37 15.46 17.04
N VAL A 118 26.56 14.54 17.59
CA VAL A 118 26.85 13.89 18.86
C VAL A 118 27.46 12.51 18.59
N THR A 119 28.73 12.33 18.94
CA THR A 119 29.38 11.00 18.97
C THR A 119 29.02 10.31 20.27
N ILE A 120 28.39 9.14 20.21
CA ILE A 120 28.06 8.34 21.39
C ILE A 120 29.22 7.38 21.66
N VAL A 121 29.83 7.47 22.84
CA VAL A 121 30.72 6.46 23.40
C VAL A 121 29.90 5.57 24.35
N GLN A 122 29.72 4.30 23.99
CA GLN A 122 29.12 3.31 24.87
C GLN A 122 30.15 2.89 25.93
N HIS A 123 29.76 2.96 27.21
CA HIS A 123 30.47 2.31 28.30
C HIS A 123 29.63 1.12 28.75
N GLU A 124 30.13 -0.07 28.48
CA GLU A 124 29.59 -1.35 28.94
C GLU A 124 29.98 -1.54 30.41
N GLN A 125 29.05 -2.07 31.22
CA GLN A 125 29.35 -2.78 32.46
C GLN A 125 28.70 -4.16 32.38
#